data_AF-A0A967KM00-F1
#
_entry.id   AF-A0A967KM00-F1
#
_cell.length_a   1.000
_cell.length_b   1.000
_cell.length_c   1.000
_cell.angle_alpha   90.00
_cell.angle_beta   90.00
_cell.angle_gamma   90.00
#
_symmetry.space_group_name_H-M   'P 1'
#
loop_
_entity.id
_entity.type
_entity.pdbx_description
1 polymer ?
#
loop_
_entity_poly.entity_id
_entity_poly.type
_entity_poly.pdbx_seq_one_letter_code
_entity_poly.pdbx_strand_id
1 'polypeptide(L)'
;MPVNAVLPEKKKIATWLYIQWLASRPTQFSSAIYKETPDAVVRTGVNRVSIWSDPEYRKVIDFTPDYADIVLTAMKEDTDSDWRPRVPQWPKIGEAMAVAIQAALVKQKTPKKALDDANAIIAKVMKRS
;
A
#
# COMPACT_ATOMS: atom_id res chain seq x y z
N MET A 1 -9.84 4.42 -3.84
CA MET A 1 -9.46 4.13 -5.23
C MET A 1 -9.84 5.32 -6.08
N PRO A 2 -8.96 5.82 -6.97
CA PRO A 2 -9.25 7.00 -7.77
C PRO A 2 -10.23 6.70 -8.91
N VAL A 3 -11.09 7.66 -9.24
CA VAL A 3 -11.89 7.67 -10.47
C VAL A 3 -11.12 8.49 -11.50
N ASN A 4 -10.88 7.94 -12.69
CA ASN A 4 -10.16 8.66 -13.73
C ASN A 4 -10.96 9.90 -14.17
N ALA A 5 -10.33 11.07 -14.04
CA ALA A 5 -10.94 12.37 -14.31
C ALA A 5 -11.35 12.57 -15.77
N VAL A 6 -10.73 11.87 -16.74
CA VAL A 6 -11.05 12.03 -18.17
C VAL A 6 -12.29 11.24 -18.61
N LEU A 7 -12.88 10.42 -17.74
CA LEU A 7 -14.04 9.61 -18.09
C LEU A 7 -15.30 10.48 -18.30
N PRO A 8 -16.18 10.11 -19.24
CA PRO A 8 -17.54 10.64 -19.31
C PRO A 8 -18.29 10.45 -17.99
N GLU A 9 -19.23 11.35 -17.68
CA GLU A 9 -19.95 11.37 -16.40
C GLU A 9 -20.60 10.03 -16.04
N LYS A 10 -21.33 9.42 -16.97
CA LYS A 10 -21.94 8.10 -16.77
C LYS A 10 -20.93 7.03 -16.35
N LYS A 11 -19.71 7.06 -16.91
CA LYS A 11 -18.64 6.12 -16.54
C LYS A 11 -18.06 6.45 -15.17
N LYS A 12 -17.91 7.73 -14.82
CA LYS A 12 -17.49 8.14 -13.47
C LYS A 12 -18.46 7.64 -12.39
N ILE A 13 -19.77 7.80 -12.61
CA ILE A 13 -20.81 7.31 -11.70
C ILE A 13 -20.72 5.78 -11.57
N ALA A 14 -20.63 5.05 -12.69
CA ALA A 14 -20.48 3.60 -12.66
C ALA A 14 -19.21 3.15 -11.91
N THR A 15 -18.06 3.81 -12.15
CA THR A 15 -16.82 3.53 -11.42
C THR A 15 -16.97 3.80 -9.92
N TRP A 16 -17.65 4.89 -9.53
CA TRP A 16 -17.91 5.19 -8.13
C TRP A 16 -18.78 4.12 -7.44
N LEU A 17 -19.87 3.69 -8.08
CA LEU A 17 -20.72 2.62 -7.59
C LEU A 17 -19.95 1.29 -7.46
N TYR A 18 -19.10 0.98 -8.45
CA TYR A 18 -18.24 -0.18 -8.40
C TYR A 18 -17.25 -0.12 -7.22
N ILE A 19 -16.62 1.03 -6.97
CA ILE A 19 -15.71 1.21 -5.83
C ILE A 19 -16.45 1.01 -4.51
N GLN A 20 -17.68 1.52 -4.38
CA GLN A 20 -18.50 1.31 -3.17
C GLN A 20 -18.80 -0.18 -2.95
N TRP A 21 -19.21 -0.89 -4.00
CA TRP A 21 -19.42 -2.34 -3.95
C TRP A 21 -18.13 -3.07 -3.57
N LEU A 22 -17.02 -2.76 -4.23
CA LEU A 22 -15.71 -3.39 -4.00
C LEU A 22 -15.19 -3.14 -2.58
N ALA A 23 -15.46 -1.95 -2.03
CA ALA A 23 -15.05 -1.57 -0.68
C ALA A 23 -16.07 -1.97 0.41
N SER A 24 -17.21 -2.57 0.04
CA SER A 24 -18.22 -3.02 0.99
C SER A 24 -17.70 -4.18 1.85
N ARG A 25 -18.27 -4.35 3.05
CA ARG A 25 -17.87 -5.47 3.93
C ARG A 25 -18.10 -6.83 3.25
N PRO A 26 -19.28 -7.13 2.66
CA PRO A 26 -19.53 -8.44 2.05
C PRO A 26 -18.52 -8.75 0.94
N THR A 27 -18.29 -7.82 0.01
CA THR A 27 -17.36 -8.04 -1.10
C THR A 27 -15.93 -8.24 -0.63
N GLN A 28 -15.46 -7.42 0.32
CA GLN A 28 -14.11 -7.61 0.86
C GLN A 28 -13.97 -8.94 1.58
N PHE A 29 -14.95 -9.29 2.42
CA PHE A 29 -14.94 -10.54 3.16
C PHE A 29 -14.90 -11.75 2.21
N SER A 30 -15.83 -11.81 1.25
CA SER A 30 -15.88 -12.91 0.26
C SER A 30 -14.58 -13.05 -0.51
N SER A 31 -13.97 -11.93 -0.93
CA SER A 31 -12.67 -11.96 -1.63
C SER A 31 -11.50 -12.38 -0.73
N ALA A 32 -11.61 -12.17 0.59
CA ALA A 32 -10.53 -12.38 1.54
C ALA A 32 -10.49 -13.82 2.07
N ILE A 33 -11.62 -14.53 2.07
CA ILE A 33 -11.69 -15.95 2.41
C ILE A 33 -11.61 -16.87 1.20
N TYR A 34 -11.75 -16.31 -0.01
CA TYR A 34 -11.67 -17.08 -1.24
C TYR A 34 -10.24 -17.57 -1.50
N LYS A 35 -10.14 -18.83 -1.91
CA LYS A 35 -8.91 -19.48 -2.36
C LYS A 35 -9.15 -20.08 -3.73
N GLU A 36 -8.29 -19.75 -4.69
CA GLU A 36 -8.35 -20.33 -6.05
C GLU A 36 -7.99 -21.83 -6.05
N THR A 37 -7.10 -22.24 -5.14
CA THR A 37 -6.71 -23.62 -4.89
C THR A 37 -6.56 -23.85 -3.37
N PRO A 38 -6.58 -25.09 -2.87
CA PRO A 38 -6.40 -25.36 -1.43
C PRO A 38 -5.11 -24.75 -0.85
N ASP A 39 -4.04 -24.72 -1.64
CA ASP A 39 -2.71 -24.21 -1.26
C ASP A 39 -2.52 -22.72 -1.53
N ALA A 40 -3.51 -22.05 -2.12
CA ALA A 40 -3.42 -20.62 -2.39
C ALA A 40 -3.37 -19.81 -1.08
N VAL A 41 -2.51 -18.79 -1.07
CA VAL A 41 -2.48 -17.80 0.01
C VAL A 41 -3.73 -16.93 -0.08
N VAL A 42 -4.38 -16.69 1.06
CA VAL A 42 -5.52 -15.78 1.11
C VAL A 42 -5.10 -14.31 1.03
N ARG A 43 -6.01 -13.46 0.57
CA ARG A 43 -5.81 -12.01 0.59
C ARG A 43 -5.85 -11.49 2.02
N THR A 44 -4.74 -10.94 2.51
CA THR A 44 -4.60 -10.34 3.86
C THR A 44 -4.84 -8.83 3.91
N GLY A 45 -5.04 -8.17 2.76
CA GLY A 45 -5.17 -6.71 2.65
C GLY A 45 -6.60 -6.17 2.75
N VAL A 46 -7.38 -6.60 3.75
CA VAL A 46 -8.72 -6.05 4.01
C VAL A 46 -8.64 -4.72 4.77
N ASN A 47 -9.47 -3.75 4.42
CA ASN A 47 -9.40 -2.38 4.98
C ASN A 47 -10.50 -2.08 6.01
N ARG A 48 -11.15 -3.11 6.56
CA ARG A 48 -12.20 -2.99 7.58
C ARG A 48 -11.84 -3.78 8.82
N VAL A 49 -11.74 -3.09 9.97
CA VAL A 49 -11.51 -3.71 11.28
C VAL A 49 -12.54 -4.79 11.59
N SER A 50 -13.80 -4.61 11.17
CA SER A 50 -14.87 -5.60 11.39
C SER A 50 -14.70 -6.92 10.62
N ILE A 51 -13.75 -7.01 9.69
CA ILE A 51 -13.37 -8.26 9.02
C ILE A 51 -12.23 -8.94 9.78
N TRP A 52 -11.26 -8.18 10.29
CA TRP A 52 -10.15 -8.71 11.10
C TRP A 52 -10.63 -9.47 12.34
N SER A 53 -11.75 -9.04 12.93
CA SER A 53 -12.37 -9.72 14.08
C SER A 53 -13.31 -10.87 13.70
N ASP A 54 -13.56 -11.11 12.41
CA ASP A 54 -14.51 -12.13 11.95
C ASP A 54 -13.94 -13.55 12.16
N PRO A 55 -14.66 -14.48 12.82
CA PRO A 55 -14.17 -15.83 13.09
C PRO A 55 -13.81 -16.62 11.83
N GLU A 56 -14.53 -16.44 10.73
CA GLU A 56 -14.25 -17.15 9.48
C GLU A 56 -13.00 -16.61 8.79
N TYR A 57 -12.81 -15.30 8.83
CA TYR A 57 -11.58 -14.69 8.32
C TYR A 57 -10.38 -15.10 9.16
N ARG A 58 -10.50 -15.10 10.49
CA ARG A 58 -9.43 -15.55 11.40
C ARG A 58 -8.93 -16.97 11.10
N LYS A 59 -9.82 -17.89 10.75
CA LYS A 59 -9.45 -19.26 10.35
C LYS A 59 -8.53 -19.30 9.13
N VAL A 60 -8.69 -18.37 8.19
CA VAL A 60 -7.90 -18.39 6.95
C VAL A 60 -6.60 -17.59 7.04
N ILE A 61 -6.49 -16.65 7.99
CA ILE A 61 -5.27 -15.88 8.27
C ILE A 61 -4.50 -16.41 9.50
N ASP A 62 -4.68 -17.68 9.84
CA ASP A 62 -4.01 -18.36 10.96
C ASP A 62 -2.55 -18.72 10.61
N PHE A 63 -1.76 -17.73 10.18
CA PHE A 63 -0.33 -17.91 9.87
C PHE A 63 0.50 -18.06 11.15
N THR A 64 0.11 -17.32 12.20
CA THR A 64 0.59 -17.42 13.58
C THR A 64 -0.59 -17.22 14.53
N PRO A 65 -0.53 -17.75 15.78
CA PRO A 65 -1.66 -17.67 16.73
C PRO A 65 -2.17 -16.25 17.03
N ASP A 66 -1.31 -15.25 16.87
CA ASP A 66 -1.53 -13.85 17.23
C ASP A 66 -1.52 -12.90 16.01
N TYR A 67 -1.45 -13.42 14.78
CA TYR A 67 -1.25 -12.61 13.58
C TYR A 67 -2.27 -11.47 13.45
N ALA A 68 -3.56 -11.78 13.58
CA ALA A 68 -4.62 -10.78 13.46
C ALA A 68 -4.53 -9.71 14.56
N ASP A 69 -4.16 -10.10 15.77
CA ASP A 69 -4.11 -9.20 16.92
C ASP A 69 -2.87 -8.31 16.87
N ILE A 70 -1.73 -8.82 16.38
CA ILE A 70 -0.54 -8.01 16.08
C ILE A 70 -0.88 -6.96 15.03
N VAL A 71 -1.53 -7.34 13.93
CA VAL A 71 -1.91 -6.39 12.88
C VAL A 71 -2.84 -5.31 13.42
N LEU A 72 -3.87 -5.69 14.19
CA LEU A 72 -4.79 -4.72 14.80
C LEU A 72 -4.10 -3.79 15.79
N THR A 73 -3.13 -4.29 16.56
CA THR A 73 -2.34 -3.50 17.49
C THR A 73 -1.47 -2.50 16.74
N ALA A 74 -0.72 -2.93 15.73
CA ALA A 74 0.08 -2.05 14.89
C ALA A 74 -0.78 -0.99 14.17
N MET A 75 -1.97 -1.37 13.69
CA MET A 75 -2.92 -0.43 13.10
C MET A 75 -3.41 0.64 14.09
N LYS A 76 -3.52 0.29 15.37
CA LYS A 76 -4.02 1.19 16.41
C LYS A 76 -2.92 2.08 16.99
N GLU A 77 -1.73 1.54 17.16
CA GLU A 77 -0.67 2.13 17.98
C GLU A 77 0.50 2.69 17.17
N ASP A 78 0.76 2.16 15.96
CA ASP A 78 1.94 2.47 15.14
C ASP A 78 1.56 2.95 13.73
N THR A 79 0.32 3.41 13.54
CA THR A 79 -0.12 3.96 12.27
C THR A 79 0.14 5.46 12.18
N ASP A 80 1.14 5.81 11.38
CA ASP A 80 1.36 7.18 10.91
C ASP A 80 0.85 7.34 9.47
N SER A 81 -0.20 8.15 9.29
CA SER A 81 -0.75 8.44 7.96
C SER A 81 0.21 9.26 7.08
N ASP A 82 1.21 9.90 7.67
CA ASP A 82 2.20 10.76 7.04
C ASP A 82 3.61 10.16 7.02
N TRP A 83 3.75 8.85 7.32
CA TRP A 83 5.03 8.15 7.37
C TRP A 83 5.85 8.30 6.07
N ARG A 84 5.17 8.48 4.93
CA ARG A 84 5.76 8.90 3.66
C ARG A 84 5.26 10.30 3.29
N PRO A 85 6.16 11.21 2.87
CA PRO A 85 5.77 12.50 2.31
C PRO A 85 4.73 12.40 1.20
N ARG A 86 3.74 13.29 1.22
CA ARG A 86 2.65 13.37 0.22
C ARG A 86 2.83 14.52 -0.78
N VAL A 87 4.05 15.03 -0.92
CA VAL A 87 4.37 16.11 -1.87
C VAL A 87 4.22 15.63 -3.32
N PRO A 88 3.84 16.49 -4.28
CA PRO A 88 3.70 16.09 -5.69
C PRO A 88 4.96 15.48 -6.31
N GLN A 89 6.12 15.83 -5.78
CA GLN A 89 7.44 15.36 -6.20
C GLN A 89 7.77 13.96 -5.69
N TRP A 90 6.99 13.41 -4.75
CA TRP A 90 7.28 12.15 -4.07
C TRP A 90 7.63 10.99 -5.02
N PRO A 91 6.94 10.78 -6.17
CA PRO A 91 7.34 9.75 -7.12
C PRO A 91 8.77 9.91 -7.65
N LYS A 92 9.19 11.15 -7.97
CA LYS A 92 10.55 11.45 -8.45
C LYS A 92 11.60 11.34 -7.35
N ILE A 93 11.23 11.68 -6.12
CA ILE A 93 12.08 11.45 -4.94
C ILE A 93 12.32 9.95 -4.76
N GLY A 94 11.25 9.15 -4.82
CA GLY A 94 11.32 7.69 -4.72
C GLY A 94 12.22 7.06 -5.78
N GLU A 95 12.14 7.52 -7.03
CA GLU A 95 13.01 7.05 -8.12
C GLU A 95 14.49 7.33 -7.85
N ALA A 96 14.84 8.56 -7.47
CA ALA A 96 16.22 8.94 -7.15
C ALA A 96 16.78 8.12 -5.97
N MET A 97 15.97 7.91 -4.93
CA MET A 97 16.33 7.10 -3.77
C MET A 97 16.52 5.63 -4.13
N ALA A 98 15.63 5.04 -4.95
CA ALA A 98 15.73 3.64 -5.35
C ALA A 98 17.04 3.34 -6.10
N VAL A 99 17.42 4.20 -7.06
CA VAL A 99 18.68 4.07 -7.80
C VAL A 99 19.88 4.18 -6.87
N ALA A 100 19.88 5.16 -5.95
CA ALA A 100 20.98 5.35 -5.01
C ALA A 100 21.14 4.19 -4.02
N ILE A 101 20.03 3.73 -3.43
CA ILE A 101 20.02 2.59 -2.52
C ILE A 101 20.54 1.35 -3.25
N GLN A 102 20.06 1.09 -4.47
CA GLN A 102 20.53 -0.06 -5.24
C GLN A 102 22.03 0.03 -5.54
N ALA A 103 22.53 1.19 -5.96
CA ALA A 103 23.96 1.40 -6.21
C ALA A 103 24.83 1.17 -4.96
N ALA A 104 24.32 1.52 -3.78
CA ALA A 104 24.99 1.24 -2.52
C ALA A 104 24.96 -0.26 -2.15
N LEU A 105 23.80 -0.91 -2.29
CA LEU A 105 23.62 -2.34 -1.97
C LEU A 105 24.51 -3.25 -2.83
N VAL A 106 24.65 -2.93 -4.13
CA VAL A 106 25.53 -3.67 -5.05
C VAL A 106 26.98 -3.21 -5.02
N LYS A 107 27.34 -2.35 -4.04
CA LYS A 107 28.70 -1.83 -3.82
C LYS A 107 29.30 -1.04 -4.98
N GLN A 108 28.48 -0.56 -5.91
CA GLN A 108 28.92 0.32 -7.00
C GLN A 108 29.33 1.70 -6.46
N LYS A 109 28.69 2.16 -5.39
CA LYS A 109 29.02 3.40 -4.66
C LYS A 109 29.00 3.14 -3.17
N THR A 110 29.73 3.95 -2.40
CA THR A 110 29.54 3.98 -0.95
C THR A 110 28.16 4.55 -0.62
N PRO A 111 27.53 4.17 0.51
CA PRO A 111 26.24 4.74 0.92
C PRO A 111 26.23 6.26 0.95
N LYS A 112 27.31 6.88 1.47
CA LYS A 112 27.46 8.34 1.48
C LYS A 112 27.40 8.93 0.07
N LYS A 113 28.22 8.43 -0.86
CA LYS A 113 28.28 8.98 -2.22
C LYS A 113 26.95 8.78 -2.96
N ALA A 114 26.31 7.64 -2.78
CA ALA A 114 25.02 7.36 -3.39
C ALA A 114 23.93 8.32 -2.90
N LEU A 115 23.85 8.57 -1.59
CA LEU A 115 22.88 9.49 -0.99
C LEU A 115 23.19 10.96 -1.31
N ASP A 116 24.46 11.35 -1.37
CA ASP A 116 24.86 12.71 -1.80
C ASP A 116 24.38 12.97 -3.25
N ASP A 117 24.53 12.00 -4.14
CA ASP A 117 24.05 12.09 -5.53
C ASP A 117 22.53 12.17 -5.61
N ALA A 118 21.82 11.33 -4.84
CA ALA A 118 20.36 11.39 -4.75
C ALA A 118 19.88 12.74 -4.25
N ASN A 119 20.51 13.28 -3.20
CA ASN A 119 20.16 14.58 -2.65
C ASN A 119 20.33 15.71 -3.67
N ALA A 120 21.40 15.68 -4.47
CA ALA A 120 21.60 16.66 -5.54
C ALA A 120 20.51 16.62 -6.63
N ILE A 121 19.98 15.43 -6.94
CA ILE A 121 18.85 15.25 -7.86
C ILE A 121 17.56 15.76 -7.22
N ILE A 122 17.27 15.33 -5.99
CA ILE A 122 16.07 15.70 -5.23
C ILE A 122 15.99 17.22 -5.06
N ALA A 123 17.09 17.88 -4.72
CA ALA A 123 17.15 19.33 -4.59
C ALA A 123 16.72 20.07 -5.88
N LYS A 124 17.00 19.52 -7.07
CA LYS A 124 16.54 20.09 -8.35
C LYS A 124 15.06 19.84 -8.57
N VAL A 125 14.56 18.66 -8.21
CA VAL A 125 13.14 18.30 -8.33
C VAL A 125 12.27 19.19 -7.42
N MET A 126 12.74 19.46 -6.20
CA MET A 126 12.03 20.31 -5.22
C MET A 126 11.99 21.78 -5.61
N LYS A 127 12.93 22.28 -6.42
CA LYS A 127 12.95 23.68 -6.90
C LYS A 127 12.06 23.93 -8.12
N ARG A 128 11.52 22.88 -8.75
CA ARG A 128 10.74 22.98 -10.00
C ARG A 128 9.22 23.03 -9.77
N SER A 129 8.78 23.29 -8.54
CA SER A 129 7.37 23.52 -8.17
C SER A 129 6.97 24.98 -8.20
#